data_AF-A0A538CBG5-F1
#
_entry.id   AF-A0A538CBG5-F1
#
_cell.length_a   1.000
_cell.length_b   1.000
_cell.length_c   1.000
_cell.angle_alpha   90.00
_cell.angle_beta   90.00
_cell.angle_gamma   90.00
#
_symmetry.space_group_name_H-M   'P 1'
#
loop_
_entity.id
_entity.type
_entity.pdbx_description
1 polymer ?
#
loop_
_entity_poly.entity_id
_entity_poly.type
_entity_poly.pdbx_seq_one_letter_code
_entity_poly.pdbx_strand_id
1 'polypeptide(L)' 'MAGWGDDPVMAELQRALAEDWTPAEVKEERDSTGTSFDVVTVEKAGERKEFRSDHLAFHRYVEGLMEDYGLSYS' A
#
# COMPACT_ATOMS: atom_id res chain seq x y z
N MET A 1 -14.69 15.21 8.68
CA MET A 1 -13.24 15.50 8.58
C MET A 1 -12.62 14.29 7.90
N ALA A 2 -12.31 14.36 6.61
CA ALA A 2 -11.38 13.39 6.03
C ALA A 2 -10.05 13.67 6.70
N GLY A 3 -9.70 12.83 7.68
CA GLY A 3 -8.61 13.10 8.60
C GLY A 3 -7.29 13.11 7.85
N TRP A 4 -6.45 14.08 8.15
CA TRP A 4 -4.99 13.96 7.99
C TRP A 4 -4.41 12.92 8.98
N GLY A 5 -5.19 11.91 9.34
CA GLY A 5 -4.89 10.94 10.38
C GLY A 5 -4.15 9.74 9.82
N ASP A 6 -3.56 8.97 10.72
CA ASP A 6 -2.86 7.74 10.38
C ASP A 6 -3.83 6.69 9.84
N ASP A 7 -3.51 6.14 8.68
CA ASP A 7 -4.20 4.97 8.14
C ASP A 7 -3.65 3.71 8.83
N PRO A 8 -4.49 2.88 9.48
CA PRO A 8 -4.00 1.70 10.20
C PRO A 8 -3.34 0.69 9.25
N VAL A 9 -3.81 0.58 8.01
CA VAL A 9 -3.21 -0.32 7.01
C VAL A 9 -1.82 0.17 6.60
N MET A 10 -1.61 1.48 6.48
CA MET A 10 -0.30 2.11 6.28
C MET A 10 0.65 1.76 7.42
N ALA A 11 0.18 1.83 8.66
CA ALA A 11 0.99 1.46 9.82
C ALA A 11 1.37 -0.03 9.83
N GLU A 12 0.46 -0.91 9.39
CA GLU A 12 0.76 -2.34 9.22
C GLU A 12 1.77 -2.59 8.08
N LEU A 13 1.63 -1.92 6.95
CA LEU A 13 2.59 -1.97 5.85
C LEU A 13 3.98 -1.49 6.30
N GLN A 14 4.07 -0.35 6.98
CA GLN A 14 5.33 0.17 7.53
C GLN A 14 6.01 -0.83 8.47
N ARG A 15 5.23 -1.51 9.33
CA ARG A 15 5.75 -2.58 10.20
C ARG A 15 6.27 -3.76 9.39
N ALA A 16 5.54 -4.19 8.36
CA ALA A 16 5.99 -5.27 7.49
C ALA A 16 7.34 -4.90 6.84
N LEU A 17 7.47 -3.70 6.30
CA LEU A 17 8.71 -3.22 5.69
C LEU A 17 9.88 -3.18 6.69
N ALA A 18 9.61 -2.79 7.95
CA ALA A 18 10.59 -2.84 9.03
C ALA A 18 10.98 -4.27 9.44
N GLU A 19 10.15 -5.27 9.12
CA GLU A 19 10.37 -6.70 9.35
C GLU A 19 10.94 -7.41 8.10
N ASP A 20 11.72 -6.73 7.26
CA ASP A 20 12.36 -7.27 6.05
C ASP A 20 11.39 -7.77 4.96
N TRP A 21 10.15 -7.26 4.92
CA TRP A 21 9.28 -7.46 3.76
C TRP A 21 9.63 -6.47 2.66
N THR A 22 9.51 -6.89 1.40
CA THR A 22 9.84 -6.05 0.24
C THR A 22 8.59 -5.82 -0.62
N PRO A 23 8.26 -4.59 -1.02
CA PRO A 23 7.22 -4.32 -2.02
C PRO A 23 7.53 -5.03 -3.33
N ALA A 24 6.55 -5.76 -3.85
CA ALA A 24 6.66 -6.54 -5.08
C ALA A 24 5.73 -6.03 -6.19
N GLU A 25 4.57 -5.47 -5.81
CA GLU A 25 3.54 -5.05 -6.76
C GLU A 25 2.67 -3.94 -6.14
N VAL A 26 2.20 -3.03 -6.99
CA VAL A 26 1.20 -2.02 -6.64
C VAL A 26 0.10 -2.05 -7.70
N LYS A 27 -1.16 -2.12 -7.28
CA LYS A 27 -2.34 -2.07 -8.17
C LYS A 27 -3.38 -1.08 -7.65
N GLU A 28 -4.18 -0.53 -8.56
CA GLU A 28 -5.39 0.22 -8.22
C GLU A 28 -6.59 -0.72 -8.35
N GLU A 29 -7.41 -0.80 -7.30
CA GLU A 29 -8.69 -1.50 -7.33
C GLU A 29 -9.86 -0.52 -7.16
N ARG A 30 -11.03 -0.88 -7.71
CA ARG A 30 -12.27 -0.13 -7.51
C ARG A 30 -13.37 -1.04 -6.99
N ASP A 31 -14.12 -0.57 -6.00
CA ASP A 31 -15.31 -1.28 -5.55
C ASP A 31 -16.55 -0.94 -6.39
N SER A 32 -17.69 -1.57 -6.06
CA SER A 32 -18.97 -1.37 -6.75
C SER A 32 -19.57 0.04 -6.57
N THR A 33 -19.04 0.84 -5.63
CA THR A 33 -19.45 2.24 -5.39
C THR A 33 -18.58 3.23 -6.18
N GLY A 34 -17.51 2.74 -6.82
CA GLY A 34 -16.54 3.55 -7.55
C GLY A 34 -15.39 4.08 -6.69
N THR A 35 -15.31 3.66 -5.43
CA THR A 35 -14.21 4.04 -4.52
C THR A 35 -12.93 3.33 -4.97
N SER A 36 -11.85 4.09 -5.15
CA SER A 36 -10.53 3.58 -5.53
C SER A 36 -9.68 3.23 -4.31
N PHE A 37 -8.96 2.12 -4.39
CA PHE A 37 -8.08 1.61 -3.36
C PHE A 37 -6.71 1.35 -3.97
N ASP A 38 -5.67 1.76 -3.27
CA ASP A 38 -4.32 1.32 -3.57
C ASP A 38 -4.09 -0.02 -2.87
N VAL A 39 -3.51 -0.97 -3.58
CA VAL A 39 -3.13 -2.27 -3.03
C VAL A 39 -1.65 -2.48 -3.24
N VAL A 40 -0.93 -2.70 -2.15
CA VAL A 40 0.49 -3.04 -2.14
C VAL A 40 0.64 -4.50 -1.79
N THR A 41 1.27 -5.27 -2.68
CA THR A 41 1.74 -6.63 -2.37
C THR A 41 3.18 -6.53 -1.90
N VAL A 42 3.47 -7.09 -0.74
CA VAL A 42 4.84 -7.30 -0.25
C VAL A 42 5.17 -8.79 -0.23
N GLU A 43 6.44 -9.12 -0.36
CA GLU A 43 6.93 -10.49 -0.28
C GLU A 43 8.11 -10.66 0.68
N LYS A 44 8.17 -11.83 1.31
CA LYS A 44 9.28 -12.26 2.17
C LYS A 44 9.39 -13.78 2.14
N ALA A 45 10.57 -14.29 1.79
CA ALA A 45 10.86 -15.74 1.80
C ALA A 45 9.80 -16.62 1.06
N GLY A 46 9.23 -16.10 -0.04
CA GLY A 46 8.19 -16.79 -0.82
C GLY A 46 6.76 -16.63 -0.29
N GLU A 47 6.56 -15.97 0.86
CA GLU A 47 5.24 -15.55 1.35
C GLU A 47 4.88 -14.18 0.75
N ARG A 48 3.59 -13.95 0.50
CA ARG A 48 3.04 -12.68 0.01
C ARG A 48 1.92 -12.17 0.92
N LYS A 49 1.88 -10.85 1.12
CA LYS A 49 0.82 -10.15 1.86
C LYS A 49 0.35 -8.95 1.07
N GLU A 50 -0.96 -8.72 1.09
CA GLU A 50 -1.58 -7.56 0.44
C GLU A 50 -2.07 -6.56 1.51
N PHE A 51 -1.79 -5.29 1.27
CA PHE A 51 -2.27 -4.16 2.07
C PHE A 51 -3.10 -3.26 1.17
N ARG A 52 -4.37 -3.04 1.54
CA ARG A 52 -5.37 -2.33 0.72
C ARG A 52 -6.01 -1.19 1.51
N SER A 53 -5.96 0.03 0.98
CA SER A 53 -6.62 1.19 1.60
C SER A 53 -7.03 2.24 0.54
N ASP A 54 -8.14 2.92 0.78
CA ASP A 54 -8.61 4.10 0.02
C ASP A 54 -8.19 5.43 0.71
N HIS A 55 -7.40 5.37 1.77
CA HIS A 55 -7.03 6.53 2.55
C HIS A 55 -5.95 7.39 1.85
N LEU A 56 -6.14 8.71 1.84
CA LEU A 56 -5.21 9.65 1.19
C LEU A 56 -3.76 9.56 1.71
N ALA A 57 -3.59 9.30 3.01
CA ALA A 57 -2.25 9.12 3.57
C ALA A 57 -1.56 7.84 3.04
N PHE A 58 -2.34 6.77 2.86
CA PHE A 58 -1.85 5.53 2.28
C PHE A 58 -1.43 5.76 0.83
N HIS A 59 -2.27 6.43 0.04
CA HIS A 59 -1.96 6.78 -1.36
C HIS A 59 -0.61 7.50 -1.52
N ARG A 60 -0.40 8.58 -0.76
CA ARG A 60 0.87 9.34 -0.79
C ARG A 60 2.07 8.50 -0.37
N TYR A 61 1.87 7.58 0.57
CA TYR A 61 2.90 6.67 1.00
C TYR A 61 3.25 5.65 -0.09
N VAL A 62 2.24 5.12 -0.80
CA VAL A 62 2.42 4.24 -1.95
C VAL A 62 3.18 4.93 -3.08
N GLU A 63 2.88 6.20 -3.38
CA GLU A 63 3.64 6.98 -4.37
C GLU A 63 5.14 7.04 -4.04
N GLY A 64 5.48 7.26 -2.76
CA GLY A 64 6.86 7.23 -2.29
C GLY A 64 7.50 5.84 -2.40
N LEU A 65 6.77 4.77 -2.03
CA LEU A 65 7.26 3.40 -2.21
C LEU A 65 7.50 3.06 -3.69
N MET A 66 6.66 3.54 -4.59
CA MET A 66 6.83 3.33 -6.03
C MET A 66 8.12 3.97 -6.53
N GLU A 67 8.43 5.19 -6.08
CA GLU A 67 9.69 5.86 -6.41
C GLU A 67 10.91 5.11 -5.84
N ASP A 68 10.86 4.72 -4.56
CA ASP A 68 11.97 4.06 -3.86
C ASP A 68 12.30 2.66 -4.42
N TYR A 69 11.28 1.92 -4.86
CA TYR A 69 11.40 0.54 -5.33
C TYR A 69 11.30 0.39 -6.86
N GLY A 70 11.12 1.49 -7.60
CA GLY A 70 10.95 1.48 -9.05
C GLY A 70 9.69 0.75 -9.50
N LEU A 71 8.60 0.84 -8.73
CA LEU A 71 7.31 0.22 -9.03
C LEU A 71 6.40 1.19 -9.78
N SER A 72 5.41 0.64 -10.47
CA SER A 72 4.32 1.38 -11.11
C SER A 72 3.01 0.64 -10.87
N TYR A 73 1.86 1.34 -10.96
CA TYR A 73 0.57 0.67 -10.99
C TYR A 73 0.54 -0.33 -12.15
N SER A 74 0.23 -1.59 -11.84
CA SER A 74 0.07 -2.67 -12.81
C SER A 74 -1.34 -2.76 -13.36
#